data_AF-A0A535RSQ5-F1
#
_entry.id   AF-A0A535RSQ5-F1
#
_cell.length_a   1.000
_cell.length_b   1.000
_cell.length_c   1.000
_cell.angle_alpha   90.00
_cell.angle_beta   90.00
_cell.angle_gamma   90.00
#
_symmetry.space_group_name_H-M   'P 1'
#
loop_
_entity.id
_entity.type
_entity.pdbx_description
1 polymer ?
#
loop_
_entity_poly.entity_id
_entity_poly.type
_entity_poly.pdbx_seq_one_letter_code
_entity_poly.pdbx_strand_id
1 'polypeptide(L)'
;MKSYSVGDLDWWQHPQPTPEELRLSGGLLVEDWPHARQVERLSVQLFEATQPLHQLDEKSLRLLERAAFLHNTGMMIESRRHHKHSFRLIKETRLPDFTIEERHEIACIARYHRRALPSTDHEEYAVLGRTARKRVSALAALLRITDALDYSHDGRV
;
A
#
# COMPACT_ATOMS: atom_id res chain seq x y z
N MET A 1 13.68 32.05 0.37
CA MET A 1 13.08 31.36 -0.79
C MET A 1 14.10 30.31 -1.23
N LYS A 2 13.93 29.04 -0.83
CA LYS A 2 14.91 27.99 -1.16
C LYS A 2 14.72 27.63 -2.64
N SER A 3 15.76 27.84 -3.44
CA SER A 3 15.82 27.41 -4.83
C SER A 3 16.03 25.90 -4.86
N TYR A 4 15.01 25.17 -5.28
CA TYR A 4 15.11 23.75 -5.58
C TYR A 4 15.76 23.57 -6.96
N SER A 5 16.72 22.66 -7.07
CA SER A 5 17.35 22.30 -8.34
C SER A 5 16.40 21.46 -9.18
N VAL A 6 16.65 21.32 -10.49
CA VAL A 6 15.85 20.44 -11.36
C VAL A 6 15.84 18.97 -10.86
N GLY A 7 16.86 18.54 -10.09
CA GLY A 7 16.88 17.23 -9.43
C GLY A 7 15.87 17.06 -8.29
N ASP A 8 15.31 18.16 -7.77
CA ASP A 8 14.29 18.13 -6.71
C ASP A 8 12.87 17.95 -7.26
N LEU A 9 12.65 18.01 -8.59
CA LEU A 9 11.32 17.84 -9.20
C LEU A 9 10.98 16.38 -9.48
N ASP A 10 11.97 15.49 -9.58
CA ASP A 10 11.81 14.07 -9.92
C ASP A 10 12.21 13.12 -8.78
N TRP A 11 12.27 13.61 -7.54
CA TRP A 11 12.77 12.82 -6.40
C TRP A 11 12.02 11.50 -6.21
N TRP A 12 10.74 11.45 -6.58
CA TRP A 12 9.90 10.26 -6.46
C TRP A 12 10.29 9.14 -7.44
N GLN A 13 11.04 9.45 -8.51
CA GLN A 13 11.55 8.46 -9.46
C GLN A 13 12.91 7.87 -9.05
N HIS A 14 13.47 8.25 -7.89
CA HIS A 14 14.74 7.68 -7.45
C HIS A 14 14.61 6.17 -7.15
N PRO A 15 15.50 5.30 -7.68
CA PRO A 15 15.37 3.86 -7.52
C PRO A 15 15.66 3.35 -6.11
N GLN A 16 16.15 4.21 -5.22
CA GLN A 16 16.53 3.86 -3.85
C GLN A 16 15.58 4.53 -2.86
N PRO A 17 15.36 3.92 -1.69
CA PRO A 17 14.56 4.53 -0.64
C PRO A 17 15.34 5.65 0.05
N THR A 18 14.60 6.63 0.52
CA THR A 18 15.09 7.59 1.50
C THR A 18 15.21 6.94 2.89
N PRO A 19 15.99 7.52 3.82
CA PRO A 19 16.04 7.03 5.20
C PRO A 19 14.67 7.01 5.89
N GLU A 20 13.80 7.96 5.56
CA GLU A 20 12.45 8.03 6.11
C GLU A 20 11.58 6.90 5.59
N GLU A 21 11.65 6.60 4.30
CA GLU A 21 10.94 5.46 3.70
C GLU A 21 11.34 4.12 4.31
N LEU A 22 12.63 3.92 4.58
CA LEU A 22 13.12 2.74 5.31
C LEU A 22 12.59 2.69 6.74
N ARG A 23 12.52 3.85 7.43
CA ARG A 23 11.96 3.93 8.78
C ARG A 23 10.47 3.57 8.76
N LEU A 24 9.72 4.16 7.83
CA LEU A 24 8.28 4.00 7.67
C LEU A 24 7.89 2.59 7.22
N SER A 25 8.75 1.90 6.46
CA SER A 25 8.56 0.48 6.08
C SER A 25 8.94 -0.51 7.18
N GLY A 26 9.48 -0.03 8.32
CA GLY A 26 10.06 -0.89 9.35
C GLY A 26 11.28 -1.68 8.87
N GLY A 27 11.98 -1.17 7.85
CA GLY A 27 13.12 -1.81 7.21
C GLY A 27 12.77 -2.80 6.10
N LEU A 28 11.49 -2.96 5.74
CA LEU A 28 11.10 -3.74 4.57
C LEU A 28 11.58 -3.06 3.28
N LEU A 29 12.05 -3.87 2.34
CA LEU A 29 12.36 -3.46 0.99
C LEU A 29 11.20 -3.78 0.04
N VAL A 30 11.03 -2.96 -0.99
CA VAL A 30 10.16 -3.22 -2.14
C VAL A 30 11.02 -3.41 -3.38
N GLU A 31 10.50 -4.10 -4.39
CA GLU A 31 11.26 -4.38 -5.62
C GLU A 31 11.51 -3.13 -6.48
N ASP A 32 10.58 -2.18 -6.41
CA ASP A 32 10.58 -0.98 -7.24
C ASP A 32 10.02 0.21 -6.43
N TRP A 33 10.92 1.06 -5.95
CA TRP A 33 10.56 2.22 -5.13
C TRP A 33 9.79 3.29 -5.90
N PRO A 34 10.18 3.67 -7.14
CA PRO A 34 9.37 4.55 -7.99
C PRO A 34 7.93 4.06 -8.15
N HIS A 35 7.75 2.78 -8.48
CA HIS A 35 6.41 2.19 -8.61
C HIS A 35 5.62 2.25 -7.29
N ALA A 36 6.23 1.88 -6.16
CA ALA A 36 5.56 1.93 -4.86
C ALA A 36 5.06 3.35 -4.50
N ARG A 37 5.89 4.38 -4.72
CA ARG A 37 5.51 5.78 -4.49
C ARG A 37 4.42 6.24 -5.43
N GLN A 38 4.47 5.79 -6.68
CA GLN A 38 3.51 6.14 -7.70
C GLN A 38 2.14 5.53 -7.39
N VAL A 39 2.09 4.25 -7.02
CA VAL A 39 0.86 3.58 -6.57
C VAL A 39 0.33 4.22 -5.29
N GLU A 40 1.18 4.62 -4.34
CA GLU A 40 0.78 5.40 -3.17
C GLU A 40 0.13 6.74 -3.56
N ARG A 41 0.79 7.54 -4.42
CA ARG A 41 0.27 8.81 -4.93
C ARG A 41 -1.09 8.65 -5.59
N LEU A 42 -1.24 7.68 -6.49
CA LEU A 42 -2.51 7.40 -7.16
C LEU A 42 -3.58 6.94 -6.17
N SER A 43 -3.20 6.17 -5.15
CA SER A 43 -4.12 5.69 -4.13
C SER A 43 -4.71 6.82 -3.31
N VAL A 44 -3.89 7.82 -2.94
CA VAL A 44 -4.37 9.04 -2.27
C VAL A 44 -5.35 9.79 -3.16
N GLN A 45 -4.97 10.06 -4.42
CA GLN A 45 -5.82 10.80 -5.36
C GLN A 45 -7.16 10.10 -5.62
N LEU A 46 -7.13 8.78 -5.81
CA LEU A 46 -8.35 8.01 -6.06
C LEU A 46 -9.24 7.94 -4.81
N PHE A 47 -8.65 7.82 -3.61
CA PHE A 47 -9.40 7.87 -2.35
C PHE A 47 -10.11 9.21 -2.20
N GLU A 48 -9.41 10.33 -2.39
CA GLU A 48 -10.02 11.66 -2.29
C GLU A 48 -11.12 11.87 -3.32
N ALA A 49 -10.87 11.49 -4.59
CA ALA A 49 -11.84 11.62 -5.68
C ALA A 49 -13.10 10.75 -5.48
N THR A 50 -12.99 9.65 -4.73
CA THR A 50 -14.10 8.72 -4.48
C THR A 50 -14.64 8.79 -3.05
N GLN A 51 -14.23 9.78 -2.26
CA GLN A 51 -14.67 9.99 -0.88
C GLN A 51 -16.20 9.91 -0.69
N PRO A 52 -17.04 10.51 -1.55
CA PRO A 52 -18.50 10.42 -1.41
C PRO A 52 -19.06 8.99 -1.53
N LEU A 53 -18.33 8.08 -2.18
CA LEU A 53 -18.77 6.69 -2.39
C LEU A 53 -18.45 5.79 -1.19
N HIS A 54 -17.23 5.88 -0.66
CA HIS A 54 -16.79 4.99 0.42
C HIS A 54 -16.97 5.59 1.82
N GLN A 55 -17.05 6.92 1.95
CA GLN A 55 -17.28 7.65 3.20
C GLN A 55 -16.31 7.25 4.32
N LEU A 56 -15.05 6.97 3.93
CA LEU A 56 -13.99 6.61 4.87
C LEU A 56 -13.24 7.85 5.34
N ASP A 57 -12.61 7.74 6.50
CA ASP A 57 -11.92 8.83 7.19
C ASP A 57 -10.41 8.85 6.90
N GLU A 58 -9.73 9.86 7.44
CA GLU A 58 -8.28 10.03 7.33
C GLU A 58 -7.48 8.84 7.88
N LYS A 59 -7.99 8.15 8.91
CA LYS A 59 -7.37 6.92 9.41
C LYS A 59 -7.33 5.86 8.33
N SER A 60 -8.41 5.73 7.56
CA SER A 60 -8.49 4.79 6.44
C SER A 60 -7.54 5.17 5.30
N LEU A 61 -7.35 6.47 5.05
CA LEU A 61 -6.35 6.95 4.08
C LEU A 61 -4.93 6.51 4.50
N ARG A 62 -4.55 6.69 5.77
CA ARG A 62 -3.23 6.27 6.27
C ARG A 62 -2.98 4.77 6.12
N LEU A 63 -4.01 3.94 6.29
CA LEU A 63 -3.92 2.50 6.04
C LEU A 63 -3.69 2.20 4.55
N LEU A 64 -4.37 2.93 3.66
CA LEU A 64 -4.23 2.77 2.21
C LEU A 64 -2.85 3.20 1.73
N GLU A 65 -2.36 4.36 2.17
CA GLU A 65 -1.02 4.87 1.85
C GLU A 65 0.05 3.83 2.19
N ARG A 66 0.05 3.34 3.44
CA ARG A 66 1.02 2.34 3.88
C ARG A 66 0.87 1.01 3.15
N ALA A 67 -0.35 0.59 2.83
CA ALA A 67 -0.59 -0.64 2.09
C ALA A 67 -0.12 -0.52 0.63
N ALA A 68 -0.39 0.60 -0.02
CA ALA A 68 0.09 0.93 -1.36
C ALA A 68 1.62 0.98 -1.40
N PHE A 69 2.24 1.64 -0.44
CA PHE A 69 3.69 1.72 -0.34
C PHE A 69 4.38 0.35 -0.17
N LEU A 70 3.73 -0.61 0.49
CA LEU A 70 4.31 -1.93 0.81
C LEU A 70 3.75 -3.08 -0.02
N HIS A 71 2.83 -2.82 -0.97
CA HIS A 71 1.99 -3.86 -1.57
C HIS A 71 2.79 -5.00 -2.22
N ASN A 72 3.97 -4.70 -2.77
CA ASN A 72 4.83 -5.67 -3.43
C ASN A 72 6.09 -6.08 -2.65
N THR A 73 6.25 -5.76 -1.37
CA THR A 73 7.42 -6.20 -0.58
C THR A 73 7.69 -7.72 -0.65
N GLY A 74 6.65 -8.55 -0.87
CA GLY A 74 6.76 -9.98 -1.10
C GLY A 74 7.47 -10.40 -2.40
N MET A 75 7.68 -9.50 -3.36
CA MET A 75 8.45 -9.73 -4.59
C MET A 75 9.91 -10.02 -4.30
N MET A 76 10.44 -9.51 -3.18
CA MET A 76 11.77 -9.84 -2.67
C MET A 76 11.92 -11.32 -2.28
N ILE A 77 10.81 -12.06 -2.16
CA ILE A 77 10.80 -13.49 -1.87
C ILE A 77 10.45 -14.30 -3.13
N GLU A 78 9.28 -14.08 -3.71
CA GLU A 78 8.88 -14.75 -4.95
C GLU A 78 7.79 -13.99 -5.72
N SER A 79 7.87 -13.99 -7.05
CA SER A 79 6.92 -13.28 -7.90
C SER A 79 5.54 -13.95 -7.97
N ARG A 80 5.46 -15.28 -7.89
CA ARG A 80 4.19 -16.01 -8.13
C ARG A 80 3.14 -15.70 -7.07
N ARG A 81 3.51 -15.74 -5.78
CA ARG A 81 2.59 -15.49 -4.66
C ARG A 81 2.94 -14.24 -3.86
N HIS A 82 3.68 -13.27 -4.41
CA HIS A 82 4.16 -12.08 -3.68
C HIS A 82 3.10 -11.43 -2.80
N HIS A 83 1.86 -11.22 -3.26
CA HIS A 83 0.75 -10.71 -2.43
C HIS A 83 0.54 -11.46 -1.09
N LYS A 84 0.72 -12.78 -1.05
CA LYS A 84 0.68 -13.57 0.20
C LYS A 84 1.96 -13.42 1.03
N HIS A 85 3.09 -13.15 0.40
CA HIS A 85 4.35 -12.84 1.08
C HIS A 85 4.34 -11.43 1.65
N SER A 86 3.86 -10.43 0.90
CA SER A 86 3.64 -9.05 1.36
C SER A 86 2.76 -9.05 2.60
N PHE A 87 1.64 -9.78 2.58
CA PHE A 87 0.80 -9.96 3.76
C PHE A 87 1.61 -10.41 5.00
N ARG A 88 2.41 -11.48 4.87
CA ARG A 88 3.18 -12.03 5.99
C ARG A 88 4.23 -11.06 6.50
N LEU A 89 5.02 -10.50 5.59
CA LEU A 89 6.06 -9.52 5.89
C LEU A 89 5.49 -8.30 6.60
N ILE A 90 4.43 -7.70 6.06
CA ILE A 90 3.79 -6.52 6.66
C ILE A 90 3.20 -6.86 8.03
N LYS A 91 2.55 -8.02 8.18
CA LYS A 91 1.96 -8.45 9.46
C LYS A 91 3.02 -8.65 10.55
N GLU A 92 4.20 -9.15 10.19
CA GLU A 92 5.27 -9.50 11.13
C GLU A 92 6.20 -8.31 11.44
N THR A 93 6.41 -7.40 10.49
CA THR A 93 7.26 -6.23 10.67
C THR A 93 6.59 -5.13 11.49
N ARG A 94 7.27 -4.58 12.49
CA ARG A 94 6.76 -3.42 13.23
C ARG A 94 6.76 -2.19 12.31
N LEU A 95 5.60 -1.60 12.09
CA LEU A 95 5.47 -0.30 11.44
C LEU A 95 5.39 0.78 12.55
N PRO A 96 6.20 1.85 12.49
CA PRO A 96 6.36 2.77 13.61
C PRO A 96 5.08 3.53 13.98
N ASP A 97 4.19 3.75 13.02
CA ASP A 97 3.05 4.67 13.17
C ASP A 97 1.68 3.97 13.22
N PHE A 98 1.66 2.64 13.38
CA PHE A 98 0.45 1.82 13.33
C PHE A 98 0.38 0.80 14.48
N THR A 99 -0.81 0.53 14.97
CA THR A 99 -1.04 -0.55 15.95
C THR A 99 -0.93 -1.93 15.30
N ILE A 100 -0.99 -2.99 16.12
CA ILE A 100 -0.97 -4.38 15.63
C ILE A 100 -2.20 -4.66 14.76
N GLU A 101 -3.36 -4.14 15.16
CA GLU A 101 -4.63 -4.28 14.46
C GLU A 101 -4.61 -3.54 13.12
N GLU A 102 -4.15 -2.28 13.13
CA GLU A 102 -4.00 -1.46 11.92
C GLU A 102 -3.01 -2.09 10.95
N ARG A 103 -1.88 -2.60 11.45
CA ARG A 103 -0.90 -3.34 10.64
C ARG A 103 -1.50 -4.59 9.99
N HIS A 104 -2.37 -5.31 10.70
CA HIS A 104 -3.06 -6.46 10.13
C HIS A 104 -4.05 -6.05 9.03
N GLU A 105 -4.71 -4.90 9.16
CA GLU A 105 -5.52 -4.31 8.08
C GLU A 105 -4.67 -3.91 6.88
N ILE A 106 -3.53 -3.22 7.08
CA ILE A 106 -2.56 -2.88 6.02
C ILE A 106 -2.12 -4.15 5.29
N ALA A 107 -1.74 -5.19 6.04
CA ALA A 107 -1.34 -6.47 5.47
C ALA A 107 -2.46 -7.07 4.62
N CYS A 108 -3.72 -7.03 5.09
CA CYS A 108 -4.86 -7.51 4.32
C CYS A 108 -5.09 -6.69 3.04
N ILE A 109 -5.03 -5.36 3.12
CA ILE A 109 -5.20 -4.48 1.95
C ILE A 109 -4.13 -4.82 0.89
N ALA A 110 -2.86 -4.90 1.30
CA ALA A 110 -1.76 -5.32 0.45
C ALA A 110 -1.93 -6.76 -0.08
N ARG A 111 -2.50 -7.68 0.68
CA ARG A 111 -2.75 -9.05 0.21
C ARG A 111 -3.71 -9.11 -0.98
N TYR A 112 -4.71 -8.24 -0.98
CA TYR A 112 -5.84 -8.29 -1.91
C TYR A 112 -5.70 -7.33 -3.10
N HIS A 113 -4.54 -6.64 -3.25
CA HIS A 113 -4.21 -5.81 -4.42
C HIS A 113 -4.23 -6.59 -5.75
N ARG A 114 -4.22 -7.92 -5.69
CA ARG A 114 -4.37 -8.78 -6.88
C ARG A 114 -4.97 -10.13 -6.53
N ARG A 115 -5.32 -10.89 -7.56
CA ARG A 115 -5.90 -12.25 -7.44
C ARG A 115 -7.22 -12.20 -6.67
N ALA A 116 -7.40 -13.10 -5.70
CA ALA A 116 -8.64 -13.28 -4.95
C ALA A 116 -9.11 -11.97 -4.30
N LEU A 117 -10.42 -11.81 -4.20
CA LEU A 117 -11.03 -10.72 -3.43
C LEU A 117 -11.03 -11.08 -1.93
N PRO A 118 -11.19 -10.08 -1.05
CA PRO A 118 -11.38 -10.34 0.37
C PRO A 118 -12.59 -11.27 0.59
N SER A 119 -12.37 -12.36 1.35
CA SER A 119 -13.39 -13.38 1.62
C SER A 119 -13.32 -13.83 3.06
N THR A 120 -14.47 -14.14 3.67
CA THR A 120 -14.55 -14.74 5.01
C THR A 120 -14.04 -16.18 5.07
N ASP A 121 -13.77 -16.82 3.92
CA ASP A 121 -13.08 -18.11 3.86
C ASP A 121 -11.57 -17.97 4.08
N HIS A 122 -11.06 -16.74 4.03
CA HIS A 122 -9.67 -16.44 4.30
C HIS A 122 -9.49 -16.01 5.76
N GLU A 123 -8.77 -16.81 6.54
CA GLU A 123 -8.60 -16.61 8.00
C GLU A 123 -8.15 -15.19 8.35
N GLU A 124 -7.17 -14.64 7.61
CA GLU A 124 -6.68 -13.29 7.85
C GLU A 124 -7.73 -12.19 7.67
N TYR A 125 -8.74 -12.41 6.83
CA TYR A 125 -9.83 -11.46 6.66
C TYR A 125 -11.02 -11.79 7.58
N ALA A 126 -11.25 -13.07 7.86
CA ALA A 126 -12.32 -13.54 8.73
C ALA A 126 -12.17 -13.03 10.17
N VAL A 127 -10.94 -12.93 10.67
CA VAL A 127 -10.63 -12.43 12.03
C VAL A 127 -10.96 -10.94 12.21
N LEU A 128 -11.10 -10.17 11.12
CA LEU A 128 -11.42 -8.75 11.19
C LEU A 128 -12.88 -8.52 11.65
N GLY A 129 -13.06 -7.51 12.49
CA GLY A 129 -14.39 -7.00 12.84
C GLY A 129 -15.15 -6.49 11.61
N ARG A 130 -16.48 -6.38 11.69
CA ARG A 130 -17.33 -5.99 10.55
C ARG A 130 -16.92 -4.65 9.92
N THR A 131 -16.58 -3.67 10.74
CA THR A 131 -16.13 -2.34 10.29
C THR A 131 -14.79 -2.44 9.55
N ALA A 132 -13.82 -3.14 10.12
CA ALA A 132 -12.52 -3.36 9.49
C ALA A 132 -12.64 -4.15 8.18
N ARG A 133 -13.51 -5.17 8.11
CA ARG A 133 -13.79 -5.90 6.86
C ARG A 133 -14.31 -5.00 5.75
N LYS A 134 -15.26 -4.11 6.05
CA LYS A 134 -15.78 -3.13 5.08
C LYS A 134 -14.66 -2.20 4.60
N ARG A 135 -13.89 -1.66 5.53
CA ARG A 135 -12.75 -0.77 5.25
C ARG A 135 -11.71 -1.47 4.37
N VAL A 136 -11.20 -2.63 4.78
CA VAL A 136 -10.22 -3.42 4.01
C VAL A 136 -10.74 -3.74 2.61
N SER A 137 -12.03 -4.05 2.45
CA SER A 137 -12.60 -4.35 1.13
C SER A 137 -12.61 -3.14 0.20
N ALA A 138 -13.01 -1.98 0.72
CA ALA A 138 -12.99 -0.73 -0.04
C ALA A 138 -11.56 -0.31 -0.40
N LEU A 139 -10.65 -0.33 0.57
CA LEU A 139 -9.26 0.07 0.36
C LEU A 139 -8.51 -0.89 -0.57
N ALA A 140 -8.74 -2.21 -0.47
CA ALA A 140 -8.19 -3.17 -1.41
C ALA A 140 -8.72 -2.94 -2.83
N ALA A 141 -9.99 -2.58 -3.01
CA ALA A 141 -10.54 -2.25 -4.32
C ALA A 141 -9.87 -1.01 -4.92
N LEU A 142 -9.63 0.04 -4.13
CA LEU A 142 -8.89 1.23 -4.56
C LEU A 142 -7.46 0.86 -4.97
N LEU A 143 -6.75 0.10 -4.12
CA LEU A 143 -5.37 -0.31 -4.39
C LEU A 143 -5.24 -1.16 -5.67
N ARG A 144 -6.21 -2.02 -5.95
CA ARG A 144 -6.25 -2.81 -7.20
C ARG A 144 -6.33 -1.92 -8.44
N ILE A 145 -7.09 -0.83 -8.36
CA ILE A 145 -7.24 0.11 -9.48
C ILE A 145 -5.95 0.89 -9.66
N THR A 146 -5.33 1.36 -8.58
CA THR A 146 -4.14 2.22 -8.62
C THR A 146 -2.89 1.44 -9.05
N ASP A 147 -2.74 0.20 -8.59
CA ASP A 147 -1.73 -0.75 -9.10
C ASP A 147 -1.90 -0.99 -10.61
N ALA A 148 -3.14 -1.17 -11.08
CA ALA A 148 -3.41 -1.35 -12.51
C ALA A 148 -3.15 -0.09 -13.35
N LEU A 149 -3.30 1.11 -12.78
CA LEU A 149 -2.99 2.38 -13.44
C LEU A 149 -1.49 2.57 -13.66
N ASP A 150 -0.64 1.95 -12.83
CA ASP A 150 0.83 1.95 -12.97
C ASP A 150 1.39 0.56 -13.33
N TYR A 151 0.61 -0.26 -14.06
CA TYR A 151 0.98 -1.64 -14.41
C TYR A 151 2.32 -1.76 -15.16
N SER A 152 2.73 -0.73 -15.91
CA SER A 152 4.01 -0.69 -16.62
C SER A 152 5.20 -0.22 -15.78
N HIS A 153 4.98 0.17 -14.52
CA HIS A 153 6.00 0.70 -13.60
C HIS A 153 6.77 1.89 -14.20
N ASP A 154 6.07 2.75 -14.94
CA ASP A 154 6.70 3.88 -15.65
C ASP A 154 6.06 5.23 -15.33
N GLY A 155 5.13 5.27 -14.37
CA GLY A 155 4.61 6.50 -13.77
C GLY A 155 3.90 7.43 -14.75
N ARG A 156 3.27 6.87 -15.79
CA ARG A 156 2.63 7.63 -16.87
C ARG A 156 1.34 8.34 -16.48
N VAL A 157 0.62 7.82 -15.48
CA VAL A 157 -0.63 8.38 -14.93
C VAL A 157 -0.28 9.06 -13.61
#